data_AF-W1XU39-F1
#
_entry.id   AF-W1XU39-F1
#
_cell.length_a   1.000
_cell.length_b   1.000
_cell.length_c   1.000
_cell.angle_alpha   90.00
_cell.angle_beta   90.00
_cell.angle_gamma   90.00
#
_symmetry.space_group_name_H-M   'P 1'
#
loop_
_entity.id
_entity.type
_entity.pdbx_description
1 polymer ?
#
loop_
_entity_poly.entity_id
_entity_poly.type
_entity_poly.pdbx_seq_one_letter_code
_entity_poly.pdbx_strand_id
1 'polypeptide(L)'
;ALVPKLKENDFEIKYIGSNDGIEKEIITKNNIPFYGISSGKLRRYFSMQNFTDPFKVLKGVGQSLHILSKEKPDVIFSKGGFVAVPVVIAASIKRIPVVAHESDMT
;
A
#
# COMPACT_ATOMS: atom_id res chain seq x y z
N ALA A 1 12.40 11.29 2.28
CA ALA A 1 12.69 11.70 3.67
C ALA A 1 12.80 10.49 4.60
N LEU A 2 11.75 9.68 4.80
CA LEU A 2 11.77 8.59 5.78
C LEU A 2 12.67 7.40 5.41
N VAL A 3 12.61 6.93 4.16
CA VAL A 3 13.31 5.72 3.71
C VAL A 3 14.83 5.73 3.96
N PRO A 4 15.60 6.79 3.62
CA PRO A 4 17.02 6.84 3.93
C PRO A 4 17.33 6.68 5.42
N LYS A 5 16.55 7.36 6.28
CA LYS A 5 16.75 7.28 7.74
C LYS A 5 16.46 5.89 8.28
N LEU A 6 15.45 5.20 7.74
CA LEU A 6 15.17 3.81 8.12
C LEU A 6 16.28 2.85 7.65
N LYS A 7 16.85 3.06 6.45
CA LYS A 7 18.01 2.28 5.98
C LYS A 7 19.23 2.47 6.88
N GLU A 8 19.49 3.67 7.37
CA GLU A 8 20.56 3.95 8.35
C GLU A 8 20.37 3.21 9.68
N ASN A 9 19.13 2.81 10.01
CA ASN A 9 18.79 2.04 11.20
C ASN A 9 18.56 0.55 10.88
N ASP A 10 19.13 0.06 9.76
CA ASP A 10 19.10 -1.35 9.34
C ASP A 10 17.70 -1.96 9.15
N PHE A 11 16.70 -1.13 8.82
CA PHE A 11 15.38 -1.64 8.46
C PHE A 11 15.39 -2.31 7.09
N GLU A 12 14.80 -3.50 7.00
CA GLU A 12 14.41 -4.08 5.72
C GLU A 12 13.14 -3.37 5.21
N ILE A 13 13.28 -2.66 4.09
CA ILE A 13 12.19 -1.84 3.54
C ILE A 13 11.65 -2.51 2.28
N LYS A 14 10.32 -2.71 2.28
CA LYS A 14 9.54 -3.17 1.13
C LYS A 14 8.43 -2.18 0.87
N TYR A 15 8.01 -2.05 -0.39
CA TYR A 15 6.98 -1.10 -0.79
C TYR A 15 5.79 -1.81 -1.41
N ILE A 16 4.58 -1.45 -1.00
CA ILE A 16 3.34 -1.90 -1.63
C ILE A 16 2.68 -0.70 -2.31
N GLY A 17 2.42 -0.81 -3.61
CA GLY A 17 1.84 0.25 -4.42
C GLY A 17 0.76 -0.26 -5.38
N SER A 18 0.10 0.66 -6.07
CA SER A 18 -0.82 0.27 -7.15
C SER A 18 -0.04 -0.24 -8.35
N ASN A 19 -0.56 -1.23 -9.07
CA ASN A 19 0.03 -1.69 -10.33
C ASN A 19 0.17 -0.57 -11.37
N ASP A 20 -0.78 0.36 -11.36
CA ASP A 20 -0.87 1.46 -12.32
C ASP A 20 -0.25 2.77 -11.78
N GLY A 21 0.48 2.69 -10.65
CA GLY A 21 1.04 3.83 -9.96
C GLY A 21 2.43 4.21 -10.46
N ILE A 22 2.75 5.51 -10.45
CA ILE A 22 4.09 6.04 -10.78
C ILE A 22 5.15 5.63 -9.76
N GLU A 23 4.72 5.20 -8.57
CA GLU A 23 5.60 4.83 -7.46
C GLU A 23 6.52 3.66 -7.83
N LYS A 24 6.07 2.75 -8.71
CA LYS A 24 6.87 1.59 -9.12
C LYS A 24 8.23 1.99 -9.68
N GLU A 25 8.28 2.98 -10.57
CA GLU A 25 9.52 3.44 -11.18
C GLU A 25 10.41 4.17 -10.17
N ILE A 26 9.82 4.99 -9.31
CA ILE A 26 10.55 5.76 -8.30
C ILE A 26 11.20 4.81 -7.27
N ILE A 27 10.46 3.80 -6.81
CA ILE A 27 10.90 2.88 -5.77
C ILE A 27 11.93 1.88 -6.30
N THR A 28 11.73 1.33 -7.50
CA THR A 28 12.69 0.38 -8.09
C THR A 28 14.05 1.02 -8.36
N LYS A 29 14.10 2.30 -8.75
CA LYS A 29 15.36 3.08 -8.85
C LYS A 29 16.14 3.18 -7.54
N ASN A 30 15.48 2.99 -6.39
CA ASN A 30 16.08 3.02 -5.06
C ASN A 30 16.44 1.63 -4.51
N ASN A 31 16.41 0.58 -5.36
CA ASN A 31 16.66 -0.82 -5.01
C ASN A 31 15.79 -1.33 -3.85
N ILE A 32 14.52 -0.91 -3.83
CA ILE A 32 13.53 -1.35 -2.83
C ILE A 32 12.56 -2.32 -3.51
N PRO A 33 12.33 -3.52 -2.95
CA PRO A 33 11.34 -4.44 -3.48
C PRO A 33 9.95 -3.79 -3.54
N PHE A 34 9.32 -3.86 -4.72
CA PHE A 34 8.01 -3.28 -4.98
C PHE A 34 6.98 -4.38 -5.24
N TYR A 35 5.88 -4.35 -4.51
CA TYR A 35 4.74 -5.25 -4.69
C TYR A 35 3.55 -4.43 -5.19
N GLY A 36 3.16 -4.70 -6.43
CA GLY A 36 1.99 -4.10 -7.04
C GLY A 36 0.71 -4.86 -6.66
N ILE A 37 -0.32 -4.12 -6.25
CA ILE A 37 -1.65 -4.68 -5.99
C ILE A 37 -2.73 -3.95 -6.80
N SER A 38 -3.87 -4.61 -6.97
CA SER A 38 -5.08 -3.98 -7.48
C SER A 38 -5.61 -3.01 -6.43
N SER A 39 -5.94 -1.80 -6.85
CA SER A 39 -6.63 -0.81 -6.02
C SER A 39 -7.82 -0.24 -6.80
N GLY A 40 -8.92 0.02 -6.09
CA GLY A 40 -10.09 0.72 -6.63
C GLY A 40 -10.06 2.18 -6.21
N LYS A 41 -10.67 3.07 -7.01
CA LYS A 41 -10.83 4.49 -6.67
C LYS A 41 -12.29 4.78 -6.33
N LEU A 42 -12.51 5.68 -5.39
CA LEU A 42 -13.83 6.24 -5.15
C LEU A 42 -13.93 7.58 -5.88
N ARG A 43 -14.63 7.59 -7.02
CA ARG A 43 -14.88 8.83 -7.78
C ARG A 43 -16.11 9.54 -7.20
N ARG A 44 -16.01 10.85 -6.97
CA ARG A 44 -17.10 11.69 -6.44
C ARG A 44 -18.22 11.95 -7.46
N TYR A 45 -18.00 11.62 -8.72
CA TYR A 45 -18.96 11.75 -9.82
C TYR A 45 -19.48 10.37 -10.24
N PHE A 46 -20.64 10.36 -10.91
CA PHE A 46 -21.19 9.12 -11.46
C PHE A 46 -20.22 8.50 -12.45
N SER A 47 -19.81 7.27 -12.16
CA SER A 47 -18.89 6.52 -13.01
C SER A 47 -19.23 5.04 -12.93
N MET A 48 -19.35 4.39 -14.08
CA MET A 48 -19.47 2.92 -14.15
C MET A 48 -18.32 2.21 -13.42
N GLN A 49 -17.18 2.87 -13.29
CA GLN A 49 -16.03 2.33 -12.58
C GLN A 49 -16.27 2.24 -11.06
N ASN A 50 -17.17 3.04 -10.48
CA ASN A 50 -17.50 2.91 -9.06
C ASN A 50 -18.25 1.60 -8.73
N PHE A 51 -18.85 0.94 -9.72
CA PHE A 51 -19.43 -0.41 -9.54
C PHE A 51 -18.39 -1.52 -9.65
N THR A 52 -17.34 -1.32 -10.45
CA THR A 52 -16.28 -2.33 -10.64
C THR A 52 -15.14 -2.20 -9.63
N ASP A 53 -14.88 -0.99 -9.12
CA ASP A 53 -13.78 -0.71 -8.20
C ASP A 53 -13.89 -1.41 -6.83
N PRO A 54 -15.08 -1.68 -6.24
CA PRO A 54 -15.19 -2.54 -5.07
C PRO A 54 -14.56 -3.93 -5.28
N PHE A 55 -14.75 -4.54 -6.46
CA PHE A 55 -14.13 -5.83 -6.78
C PHE A 55 -12.60 -5.72 -6.90
N LYS A 56 -12.07 -4.58 -7.37
CA LYS A 56 -10.63 -4.32 -7.36
C LYS A 56 -10.09 -4.19 -5.94
N VAL A 57 -10.83 -3.56 -5.03
CA VAL A 57 -10.45 -3.47 -3.61
C VAL A 57 -10.42 -4.86 -2.99
N LEU A 58 -11.44 -5.69 -3.22
CA LEU A 58 -11.47 -7.08 -2.70
C LEU A 58 -10.30 -7.92 -3.24
N LYS A 59 -10.00 -7.81 -4.54
CA LYS A 59 -8.82 -8.44 -5.15
C LYS A 59 -7.53 -7.92 -4.49
N GLY A 60 -7.44 -6.61 -4.28
CA GLY A 60 -6.34 -5.95 -3.58
C GLY A 60 -6.13 -6.51 -2.18
N VAL A 61 -7.19 -6.69 -1.39
CA VAL A 61 -7.13 -7.28 -0.05
C VAL A 61 -6.53 -8.68 -0.11
N GLY A 62 -6.98 -9.52 -1.04
CA GLY A 62 -6.43 -10.87 -1.23
C GLY A 62 -4.93 -10.85 -1.59
N GLN A 63 -4.52 -9.96 -2.49
CA GLN A 63 -3.11 -9.78 -2.85
C GLN A 63 -2.27 -9.27 -1.67
N SER A 64 -2.77 -8.28 -0.93
CA SER A 64 -2.13 -7.78 0.29
C SER A 64 -2.01 -8.87 1.34
N LEU A 65 -3.03 -9.68 1.58
CA LEU A 65 -2.98 -10.80 2.52
C LEU A 65 -1.88 -11.80 2.13
N HIS A 66 -1.74 -12.12 0.84
CA HIS A 66 -0.68 -13.00 0.36
C HIS A 66 0.71 -12.40 0.61
N ILE A 67 0.92 -11.13 0.23
CA ILE A 67 2.19 -10.41 0.44
C ILE A 67 2.53 -10.36 1.93
N LEU A 68 1.60 -9.90 2.78
CA LEU A 68 1.84 -9.78 4.22
C LEU A 68 2.08 -11.15 4.89
N SER A 69 1.50 -12.24 4.38
CA SER A 69 1.76 -13.59 4.88
C SER A 69 3.17 -14.09 4.53
N LYS A 70 3.68 -13.68 3.37
CA LYS A 70 5.01 -14.06 2.89
C LYS A 70 6.10 -13.21 3.54
N GLU A 71 5.90 -11.90 3.54
CA GLU A 71 6.89 -10.92 3.99
C GLU A 71 6.90 -10.75 5.51
N LYS A 72 5.79 -11.06 6.20
CA LYS A 72 5.64 -11.00 7.67
C LYS A 72 6.23 -9.72 8.30
N PRO A 73 5.84 -8.52 7.84
CA PRO A 73 6.44 -7.29 8.34
C PRO A 73 6.06 -7.04 9.80
N ASP A 74 6.99 -6.47 10.56
CA ASP A 74 6.77 -6.06 11.95
C ASP A 74 5.85 -4.83 12.06
N VAL A 75 5.90 -3.94 11.07
CA VAL A 75 5.11 -2.70 11.03
C VAL A 75 4.86 -2.25 9.59
N ILE A 76 3.72 -1.62 9.36
CA ILE A 76 3.38 -0.99 8.07
C ILE A 76 3.29 0.52 8.27
N PHE A 77 4.04 1.27 7.48
CA PHE A 77 3.89 2.71 7.37
C PHE A 77 2.99 3.06 6.18
N SER A 78 1.90 3.79 6.42
CA SER A 78 0.93 4.18 5.40
C SER A 78 0.97 5.69 5.18
N LYS A 79 1.19 6.10 3.92
CA LYS A 79 1.09 7.50 3.47
C LYS A 79 -0.31 7.82 2.87
N GLY A 80 -1.30 6.97 3.12
CA GLY A 80 -2.65 7.11 2.57
C GLY A 80 -2.77 6.73 1.10
N GLY A 81 -3.79 7.28 0.43
CA GLY A 81 -4.17 6.92 -0.94
C GLY A 81 -5.02 5.65 -1.05
N PHE A 82 -5.54 5.38 -2.25
CA PHE A 82 -6.48 4.27 -2.48
C PHE A 82 -5.86 2.88 -2.28
N VAL A 83 -4.54 2.74 -2.49
CA VAL A 83 -3.82 1.49 -2.23
C VAL A 83 -3.75 1.14 -0.74
N ALA A 84 -3.81 2.14 0.15
CA ALA A 84 -3.75 1.90 1.57
C ALA A 84 -4.96 1.10 2.08
N VAL A 85 -6.14 1.27 1.48
CA VAL A 85 -7.37 0.58 1.91
C VAL A 85 -7.21 -0.94 1.95
N PRO A 86 -6.89 -1.64 0.83
CA PRO A 86 -6.71 -3.08 0.87
C PRO A 86 -5.55 -3.54 1.76
N VAL A 87 -4.46 -2.76 1.83
CA VAL A 87 -3.28 -3.09 2.66
C VAL A 87 -3.60 -3.02 4.15
N VAL A 88 -4.27 -1.96 4.59
CA VAL A 88 -4.62 -1.74 6.00
C VAL A 88 -5.67 -2.75 6.46
N ILE A 89 -6.65 -3.10 5.60
CA ILE A 89 -7.60 -4.18 5.89
C ILE A 89 -6.84 -5.50 6.09
N ALA A 90 -5.92 -5.85 5.17
CA ALA A 90 -5.12 -7.06 5.28
C ALA A 90 -4.22 -7.05 6.54
N ALA A 91 -3.63 -5.90 6.87
CA ALA A 91 -2.82 -5.71 8.08
C ALA A 91 -3.65 -5.92 9.35
N SER A 92 -4.87 -5.37 9.40
CA SER A 92 -5.80 -5.55 10.52
C SER A 92 -6.18 -7.02 10.71
N ILE A 93 -6.45 -7.76 9.62
CA ILE A 93 -6.72 -9.20 9.68
C ILE A 93 -5.51 -9.97 10.23
N LYS A 94 -4.30 -9.56 9.84
CA LYS A 94 -3.04 -10.18 10.28
C LYS A 94 -2.52 -9.66 11.63
N ARG A 95 -3.20 -8.69 12.25
CA ARG A 95 -2.79 -8.02 13.49
C ARG A 95 -1.39 -7.38 13.38
N ILE A 96 -1.06 -6.85 12.20
CA ILE A 96 0.19 -6.11 11.97
C ILE A 96 -0.07 -4.63 12.30
N PRO A 97 0.76 -3.98 13.14
CA PRO A 97 0.56 -2.58 13.49
C PRO A 97 0.76 -1.68 12.27
N VAL A 98 -0.09 -0.65 12.17
CA VAL A 98 -0.07 0.33 11.09
C VAL A 98 0.19 1.72 11.67
N VAL A 99 1.22 2.38 11.17
CA VAL A 99 1.49 3.80 11.43
C VAL A 99 1.03 4.59 10.21
N ALA A 100 -0.07 5.32 10.36
CA ALA A 100 -0.59 6.18 9.30
C ALA A 100 0.00 7.59 9.44
N HIS A 101 0.44 8.17 8.33
CA HIS A 101 0.90 9.55 8.24
C HIS A 101 0.04 10.28 7.21
N GLU A 102 -0.63 11.33 7.68
CA GLU A 102 -1.38 12.27 6.86
C GLU A 102 -0.44 13.46 6.59
N SER A 103 -0.24 13.81 5.31
CA SER A 103 0.73 14.85 4.89
C SER A 103 0.10 16.25 4.81
N ASP A 104 -1.22 16.32 4.68
CA ASP A 104 -1.96 17.56 4.47
C ASP A 104 -2.67 17.97 5.77
N MET A 105 -1.90 18.50 6.73
CA MET A 105 -2.49 19.45 7.69
C MET A 105 -2.85 20.70 6.89
N THR A 106 -4.14 20.93 6.67
CA THR A 106 -4.63 22.17 6.08
C THR A 106 -4.27 23.36 6.97
#